data_AF-A0A0F9ZWQ0-F1
#
_entry.id   AF-A0A0F9ZWQ0-F1
#
_cell.length_a   1.000
_cell.length_b   1.000
_cell.length_c   1.000
_cell.angle_alpha   90.00
_cell.angle_beta   90.00
_cell.angle_gamma   90.00
#
_symmetry.space_group_name_H-M   'P 1'
#
loop_
_entity.id
_entity.type
_entity.pdbx_description
1 polymer ?
#
loop_
_entity_poly.entity_id
_entity_poly.type
_entity_poly.pdbx_seq_one_letter_code
_entity_poly.pdbx_strand_id
1 'polypeptide(L)'
;MFKLRPWTYIRRLVRSALQQRQIQQLQFGLSYSYDALKNPFAQGTFRWVAKGSYTSGPRQGQACVAKWFKSGAVFSDTYFTLDIKAVDKSLEIVDKFNQLNIIDKAIKVNIPQVWYFKDESSDEWSGQRFLCEPFIRNYQKFNSNTGWNDSSIAWGEAMQALSHFSYHITGGNYVLCDLQGGIYQRETVLSDPVILSRNRDYGVTDLGSAGIGSFFSQHHCGAYCRPEWTKPAKPILHYNPVRGTTMVRHTVPTRPSRPRVTRFFG
;
A
#
# COMPACT_ATOMS: atom_id res chain seq x y z
N MET A 1 8.48 26.33 11.79
CA MET A 1 7.19 25.93 11.19
C MET A 1 7.37 26.02 9.67
N PHE A 2 7.48 24.90 8.97
CA PHE A 2 7.91 24.87 7.56
C PHE A 2 6.71 24.96 6.60
N LYS A 3 6.78 25.81 5.56
CA LYS A 3 5.72 25.99 4.52
C LYS A 3 6.20 25.40 3.17
N LEU A 4 5.35 24.63 2.47
CA LEU A 4 5.63 24.00 1.15
C LEU A 4 4.81 24.65 0.03
N ARG A 5 5.29 24.65 -1.24
CA ARG A 5 4.57 25.07 -2.47
C ARG A 5 4.95 24.18 -3.68
N PRO A 6 4.03 23.85 -4.62
CA PRO A 6 4.28 23.18 -5.90
C PRO A 6 4.37 24.15 -7.10
N TRP A 7 4.92 23.65 -8.21
CA TRP A 7 5.22 24.38 -9.44
C TRP A 7 4.55 23.75 -10.68
N THR A 8 4.23 24.61 -11.67
CA THR A 8 3.60 24.28 -12.96
C THR A 8 4.56 24.58 -14.11
N TYR A 9 4.78 23.64 -15.06
CA TYR A 9 4.91 23.97 -16.49
C TYR A 9 4.67 22.75 -17.41
N ILE A 10 4.11 23.04 -18.59
CA ILE A 10 3.43 22.17 -19.56
C ILE A 10 4.42 21.62 -20.61
N ARG A 11 4.25 20.36 -21.04
CA ARG A 11 4.25 19.95 -22.47
C ARG A 11 3.41 18.69 -22.71
N ARG A 12 2.82 18.67 -23.90
CA ARG A 12 1.56 18.07 -24.34
C ARG A 12 1.81 16.70 -25.01
N LEU A 13 1.07 15.66 -24.62
CA LEU A 13 0.62 14.56 -25.49
C LEU A 13 -0.47 13.75 -24.76
N VAL A 14 -1.64 13.71 -25.41
CA VAL A 14 -2.88 12.94 -25.19
C VAL A 14 -3.11 12.39 -23.77
N ARG A 15 -3.87 13.12 -22.95
CA ARG A 15 -4.28 12.69 -21.60
C ARG A 15 -5.78 12.41 -21.56
N SER A 16 -6.14 11.23 -21.09
CA SER A 16 -7.53 10.87 -20.79
C SER A 16 -8.09 11.75 -19.65
N ALA A 17 -9.40 11.95 -19.63
CA ALA A 17 -10.11 12.83 -18.68
C ALA A 17 -9.86 12.50 -17.19
N LEU A 18 -9.36 11.29 -16.87
CA LEU A 18 -8.97 10.88 -15.52
C LEU A 18 -7.70 11.58 -15.04
N GLN A 19 -6.73 11.82 -15.93
CA GLN A 19 -5.47 12.47 -15.57
C GLN A 19 -5.63 14.00 -15.46
N GLN A 20 -6.61 14.59 -16.15
CA GLN A 20 -6.99 16.00 -15.96
C GLN A 20 -7.66 16.26 -14.60
N ARG A 21 -8.44 15.31 -14.07
CA ARG A 21 -8.95 15.39 -12.69
C ARG A 21 -7.85 15.30 -11.63
N GLN A 22 -6.75 14.61 -11.93
CA GLN A 22 -5.62 14.42 -11.02
C GLN A 22 -4.68 15.64 -10.94
N ILE A 23 -4.67 16.50 -11.96
CA ILE A 23 -3.79 17.68 -12.04
C ILE A 23 -4.47 18.96 -11.47
N GLN A 24 -5.78 18.92 -11.22
CA GLN A 24 -6.55 20.08 -10.77
C GLN A 24 -6.87 20.09 -9.25
N GLN A 25 -6.25 19.23 -8.44
CA GLN A 25 -6.35 19.32 -6.97
C GLN A 25 -5.19 20.12 -6.38
N LEU A 26 -5.43 21.43 -6.32
CA LEU A 26 -4.91 22.44 -5.39
C LEU A 26 -3.87 21.96 -4.34
N GLN A 27 -2.65 22.50 -4.44
CA GLN A 27 -1.76 22.91 -3.35
C GLN A 27 -2.17 22.56 -1.89
N PHE A 28 -1.84 21.36 -1.42
CA PHE A 28 -2.01 20.96 -0.02
C PHE A 28 -0.71 21.10 0.75
N GLY A 29 -0.65 21.94 1.77
CA GLY A 29 0.52 22.03 2.64
C GLY A 29 0.61 20.79 3.53
N LEU A 30 1.84 20.36 3.82
CA LEU A 30 2.14 19.32 4.81
C LEU A 30 3.06 19.89 5.88
N SER A 31 2.94 19.38 7.10
CA SER A 31 3.86 19.69 8.20
C SER A 31 4.26 18.41 8.93
N TYR A 32 5.57 18.21 9.01
CA TYR A 32 6.24 17.16 9.78
C TYR A 32 7.25 17.84 10.71
N SER A 33 7.33 17.42 11.97
CA SER A 33 8.39 17.88 12.86
C SER A 33 9.70 17.18 12.51
N TYR A 34 10.83 17.86 12.72
CA TYR A 34 12.15 17.26 12.56
C TYR A 34 12.27 15.99 13.41
N ASP A 35 11.81 16.03 14.66
CA ASP A 35 11.82 14.87 15.56
C ASP A 35 11.00 13.69 14.99
N ALA A 36 9.83 13.92 14.41
CA ALA A 36 9.02 12.84 13.83
C ALA A 36 9.72 12.17 12.63
N LEU A 37 10.48 12.93 11.84
CA LEU A 37 11.26 12.39 10.72
C LEU A 37 12.52 11.66 11.21
N LYS A 38 13.20 12.21 12.22
CA LYS A 38 14.39 11.60 12.81
C LYS A 38 14.08 10.35 13.62
N ASN A 39 12.90 10.32 14.25
CA ASN A 39 12.38 9.24 15.07
C ASN A 39 11.01 8.78 14.53
N PRO A 40 10.97 8.07 13.37
CA PRO A 40 9.75 7.52 12.82
C PRO A 40 9.04 6.64 13.86
N PHE A 41 7.73 6.81 14.00
CA PHE A 41 6.97 6.04 14.99
C PHE A 41 6.78 4.58 14.56
N ALA A 42 6.86 4.33 13.25
CA ALA A 42 6.63 3.02 12.65
C ALA A 42 7.61 2.74 11.51
N GLN A 43 7.78 1.46 11.20
CA GLN A 43 8.50 0.99 10.02
C GLN A 43 7.84 -0.26 9.44
N GLY A 44 7.85 -0.35 8.12
CA GLY A 44 7.67 -1.61 7.39
C GLY A 44 9.02 -2.26 7.12
N THR A 45 9.03 -3.29 6.28
CA THR A 45 10.27 -3.98 5.88
C THR A 45 11.27 -2.98 5.27
N PHE A 46 10.82 -2.08 4.38
CA PHE A 46 11.70 -1.18 3.61
C PHE A 46 11.41 0.31 3.74
N ARG A 47 10.34 0.70 4.44
CA ARG A 47 9.94 2.11 4.60
C ARG A 47 9.95 2.53 6.06
N TRP A 48 10.43 3.74 6.31
CA TRP A 48 10.16 4.49 7.53
C TRP A 48 8.78 5.13 7.43
N VAL A 49 8.13 5.35 8.58
CA VAL A 49 6.83 6.00 8.67
C VAL A 49 6.84 7.04 9.78
N ALA A 50 6.70 8.32 9.39
CA ALA A 50 6.55 9.43 10.32
C ALA A 50 5.14 9.98 10.29
N LYS A 51 4.67 10.48 11.43
CA LYS A 51 3.37 11.15 11.55
C LYS A 51 3.52 12.64 11.26
N GLY A 52 2.55 13.20 10.56
CA GLY A 52 2.44 14.62 10.27
C GLY A 52 1.01 15.11 10.24
N SER A 53 0.80 16.27 9.64
CA SER A 53 -0.52 16.89 9.47
C SER A 53 -0.65 17.60 8.12
N TYR A 54 -1.86 17.60 7.57
CA TYR A 54 -2.22 18.46 6.45
C TYR A 54 -2.41 19.90 6.96
N THR A 55 -1.75 20.86 6.33
CA THR A 55 -1.81 22.29 6.70
C THR A 55 -2.69 23.13 5.77
N SER A 56 -3.16 22.59 4.64
CA SER A 56 -4.21 23.20 3.82
C SER A 56 -5.02 22.13 3.08
N GLY A 57 -6.13 22.57 2.46
CA GLY A 57 -7.02 21.72 1.66
C GLY A 57 -8.16 21.05 2.43
N PRO A 58 -8.91 20.15 1.77
CA PRO A 58 -10.05 19.46 2.35
C PRO A 58 -9.74 18.65 3.62
N ARG A 59 -8.47 18.29 3.82
CA ARG A 59 -7.99 17.54 4.98
C ARG A 59 -7.23 18.39 6.00
N GLN A 60 -7.25 19.72 5.88
CA GLN A 60 -6.53 20.61 6.81
C GLN A 60 -6.83 20.26 8.27
N GLY A 61 -5.77 20.17 9.08
CA GLY A 61 -5.85 19.79 10.50
C GLY A 61 -5.91 18.27 10.75
N GLN A 62 -6.16 17.44 9.71
CA GLN A 62 -6.15 15.99 9.85
C GLN A 62 -4.71 15.45 9.87
N ALA A 63 -4.52 14.32 10.55
CA ALA A 63 -3.24 13.62 10.60
C ALA A 63 -2.96 12.88 9.28
N CYS A 64 -1.68 12.89 8.88
CA CYS A 64 -1.16 12.13 7.75
C CYS A 64 0.10 11.35 8.16
N VAL A 65 0.59 10.51 7.27
CA VAL A 65 1.92 9.90 7.41
C VAL A 65 2.79 10.21 6.21
N ALA A 66 4.10 10.32 6.44
CA ALA A 66 5.11 10.28 5.40
C ALA A 66 5.74 8.89 5.42
N LYS A 67 5.86 8.27 4.24
CA LYS A 67 6.55 6.99 4.04
C LYS A 67 7.69 7.16 3.05
N TRP A 68 8.91 6.85 3.46
CA TRP A 68 10.08 6.92 2.59
C TRP A 68 10.97 5.71 2.77
N PHE A 69 11.77 5.40 1.76
CA PHE A 69 12.61 4.23 1.77
C PHE A 69 13.79 4.37 2.73
N LYS A 70 14.15 3.25 3.37
CA LYS A 70 15.40 3.11 4.12
C LYS A 70 16.59 3.24 3.17
N SER A 71 17.68 3.87 3.61
CA SER A 71 18.89 4.10 2.80
C SER A 71 19.42 2.80 2.19
N GLY A 72 19.84 2.84 0.91
CA GLY A 72 20.32 1.68 0.15
C GLY A 72 19.26 1.00 -0.73
N ALA A 73 17.99 1.42 -0.67
CA ALA A 73 16.97 0.98 -1.63
C ALA A 73 17.03 1.83 -2.91
N VAL A 74 17.84 1.41 -3.88
CA VAL A 74 18.20 2.15 -5.13
C VAL A 74 17.09 2.13 -6.18
N PHE A 75 15.83 2.26 -5.80
CA PHE A 75 14.73 2.04 -6.74
C PHE A 75 13.67 3.14 -6.77
N SER A 76 14.01 4.33 -6.27
CA SER A 76 13.01 5.33 -5.89
C SER A 76 11.97 5.64 -6.98
N ASP A 77 12.38 5.95 -8.22
CA ASP A 77 11.44 6.42 -9.25
C ASP A 77 10.49 5.34 -9.79
N THR A 78 11.02 4.16 -10.10
CA THR A 78 10.22 3.04 -10.62
C THR A 78 9.26 2.51 -9.54
N TYR A 79 9.65 2.55 -8.26
CA TYR A 79 8.82 2.04 -7.18
C TYR A 79 7.59 2.90 -6.92
N PHE A 80 7.71 4.23 -6.90
CA PHE A 80 6.53 5.07 -6.75
C PHE A 80 5.55 4.85 -7.91
N THR A 81 6.06 4.68 -9.13
CA THR A 81 5.22 4.37 -10.30
C THR A 81 4.49 3.04 -10.13
N LEU A 82 5.17 1.99 -9.64
CA LEU A 82 4.60 0.67 -9.44
C LEU A 82 3.66 0.60 -8.23
N ASP A 83 3.94 1.35 -7.16
CA ASP A 83 3.02 1.51 -6.03
C ASP A 83 1.71 2.17 -6.49
N ILE A 84 1.79 3.26 -7.28
CA ILE A 84 0.59 3.91 -7.83
C ILE A 84 -0.17 2.94 -8.75
N LYS A 85 0.54 2.20 -9.62
CA LYS A 85 -0.08 1.16 -10.47
C LYS A 85 -0.79 0.08 -9.65
N ALA A 86 -0.19 -0.36 -8.54
CA ALA A 86 -0.80 -1.35 -7.64
C ALA A 86 -2.04 -0.78 -6.94
N VAL A 87 -2.00 0.48 -6.50
CA VAL A 87 -3.15 1.18 -5.90
C VAL A 87 -4.30 1.30 -6.90
N ASP A 88 -4.02 1.72 -8.14
CA ASP A 88 -5.04 1.84 -9.18
C ASP A 88 -5.76 0.51 -9.46
N LYS A 89 -4.99 -0.59 -9.57
CA LYS A 89 -5.56 -1.93 -9.72
C LYS A 89 -6.36 -2.37 -8.49
N SER A 90 -5.89 -2.01 -7.30
CA SER A 90 -6.57 -2.32 -6.04
C SER A 90 -7.91 -1.61 -5.94
N LEU A 91 -7.99 -0.34 -6.34
CA LEU A 91 -9.25 0.42 -6.40
C LEU A 91 -10.26 -0.28 -7.32
N GLU A 92 -9.85 -0.67 -8.54
CA GLU A 92 -10.73 -1.37 -9.47
C GLU A 92 -11.32 -2.66 -8.86
N ILE A 93 -10.48 -3.45 -8.17
CA ILE A 93 -10.89 -4.71 -7.54
C ILE A 93 -11.82 -4.44 -6.35
N VAL A 94 -11.46 -3.50 -5.48
CA VAL A 94 -12.22 -3.16 -4.27
C VAL A 94 -13.59 -2.58 -4.63
N ASP A 95 -13.67 -1.72 -5.64
CA ASP A 95 -14.95 -1.17 -6.11
C ASP A 95 -15.89 -2.28 -6.59
N LYS A 96 -15.38 -3.23 -7.38
CA LYS A 96 -16.15 -4.40 -7.83
C LYS A 96 -16.56 -5.32 -6.66
N PHE A 97 -15.69 -5.49 -5.66
CA PHE A 97 -16.01 -6.30 -4.48
C PHE A 97 -17.10 -5.64 -3.63
N ASN A 98 -17.02 -4.33 -3.39
CA ASN A 98 -18.04 -3.58 -2.66
C ASN A 98 -19.42 -3.69 -3.34
N GLN A 99 -19.48 -3.70 -4.67
CA GLN A 99 -20.73 -3.87 -5.43
C GLN A 99 -21.42 -5.22 -5.19
N LEU A 100 -20.70 -6.24 -4.71
CA LEU A 100 -21.29 -7.53 -4.35
C LEU A 100 -22.12 -7.47 -3.06
N ASN A 101 -21.98 -6.40 -2.26
CA ASN A 101 -22.65 -6.20 -0.96
C ASN A 101 -22.51 -7.41 -0.02
N ILE A 102 -21.36 -8.09 -0.06
CA ILE A 102 -21.03 -9.22 0.83
C ILE A 102 -20.74 -8.74 2.26
N ILE A 103 -20.26 -7.50 2.39
CA ILE A 103 -19.94 -6.85 3.66
C ILE A 103 -20.78 -5.57 3.75
N ASP A 104 -21.32 -5.29 4.92
CA ASP A 104 -22.17 -4.13 5.23
C ASP A 104 -21.40 -2.80 5.33
N LYS A 105 -20.06 -2.85 5.25
CA LYS A 105 -19.14 -1.72 5.34
C LYS A 105 -18.32 -1.60 4.07
N ALA A 106 -18.22 -0.38 3.56
CA ALA A 106 -17.38 -0.08 2.42
C ALA A 106 -15.90 -0.29 2.75
N ILE A 107 -15.21 -1.03 1.89
CA ILE A 107 -13.75 -1.09 1.88
C ILE A 107 -13.24 0.05 1.00
N LYS A 108 -12.28 0.83 1.49
CA LYS A 108 -11.62 1.92 0.77
C LYS A 108 -10.12 1.67 0.73
N VAL A 109 -9.46 2.21 -0.29
CA VAL A 109 -8.00 2.18 -0.42
C VAL A 109 -7.47 3.61 -0.30
N ASN A 110 -6.47 3.81 0.56
CA ASN A 110 -5.73 5.06 0.63
C ASN A 110 -4.97 5.28 -0.68
N ILE A 111 -5.17 6.44 -1.30
CA ILE A 111 -4.41 6.85 -2.49
C ILE A 111 -3.26 7.73 -2.03
N PRO A 112 -2.00 7.26 -2.11
CA PRO A 112 -0.86 8.03 -1.67
C PRO A 112 -0.53 9.13 -2.69
N GLN A 113 0.01 10.23 -2.20
CA GLN A 113 0.55 11.32 -3.00
C GLN A 113 2.08 11.29 -2.94
N VAL A 114 2.76 11.54 -4.05
CA VAL A 114 4.23 11.64 -4.08
C VAL A 114 4.65 13.08 -3.74
N TRP A 115 5.56 13.21 -2.77
CA TRP A 115 6.10 14.47 -2.28
C TRP A 115 7.63 14.42 -2.23
N TYR A 116 8.27 15.58 -2.05
CA TYR A 116 9.72 15.71 -1.91
C TYR A 116 10.03 16.44 -0.60
N PHE A 117 11.03 15.98 0.12
CA PHE A 117 11.66 16.79 1.15
C PHE A 117 12.45 17.91 0.47
N LYS A 118 12.29 19.14 0.96
CA LYS A 118 12.93 20.33 0.38
C LYS A 118 14.44 20.27 0.50
N ASP A 119 15.15 20.97 -0.39
CA ASP A 119 16.61 21.01 -0.34
C ASP A 119 17.16 21.66 0.95
N GLU A 120 16.36 22.53 1.57
CA GLU A 120 16.63 23.17 2.87
C GLU A 120 16.32 22.27 4.08
N SER A 121 15.78 21.07 3.87
CA SER A 121 15.70 20.07 4.93
C SER A 121 17.10 19.50 5.19
N SER A 122 17.40 19.10 6.42
CA SER A 122 18.74 18.58 6.79
C SER A 122 19.29 17.63 5.72
N ASP A 123 20.60 17.71 5.46
CA ASP A 123 21.32 17.00 4.39
C ASP A 123 20.94 15.50 4.22
N GLU A 124 20.44 14.87 5.28
CA GLU A 124 19.97 13.48 5.31
C GLU A 124 18.73 13.17 4.43
N TRP A 125 17.79 14.11 4.25
CA TRP A 125 16.54 13.86 3.50
C TRP A 125 16.33 14.78 2.30
N SER A 126 17.16 15.80 2.16
CA SER A 126 17.14 16.79 1.08
C SER A 126 16.95 16.12 -0.30
N GLY A 127 15.94 16.56 -1.06
CA GLY A 127 15.61 16.03 -2.40
C GLY A 127 14.95 14.64 -2.42
N GLN A 128 14.85 13.92 -1.29
CA GLN A 128 14.27 12.58 -1.26
C GLN A 128 12.74 12.60 -1.43
N ARG A 129 12.23 11.68 -2.24
CA ARG A 129 10.79 11.46 -2.40
C ARG A 129 10.17 10.67 -1.24
N PHE A 130 8.94 10.99 -0.90
CA PHE A 130 8.13 10.23 0.06
C PHE A 130 6.67 10.14 -0.38
N LEU A 131 5.97 9.11 0.09
CA LEU A 131 4.51 8.98 -0.04
C LEU A 131 3.83 9.64 1.15
N CYS A 132 2.85 10.51 0.87
CA CYS A 132 1.93 11.04 1.88
C CYS A 132 0.57 10.37 1.72
N GLU A 133 0.00 9.90 2.84
CA GLU A 133 -1.35 9.35 2.87
C GLU A 133 -2.06 9.70 4.20
N PRO A 134 -3.41 9.65 4.24
CA PRO A 134 -4.15 9.86 5.48
C PRO A 134 -3.74 8.87 6.57
N PHE A 135 -3.56 9.34 7.80
CA PHE A 135 -3.17 8.48 8.92
C PHE A 135 -4.29 7.50 9.28
N ILE A 136 -3.94 6.22 9.37
CA ILE A 136 -4.84 5.15 9.80
C ILE A 136 -4.60 4.82 11.28
N ARG A 137 -5.67 4.83 12.07
CA ARG A 137 -5.64 4.38 13.48
C ARG A 137 -5.84 2.87 13.57
N ASN A 138 -5.30 2.25 14.62
CA ASN A 138 -5.42 0.80 14.89
C ASN A 138 -5.01 -0.05 13.69
N TYR A 139 -3.84 0.27 13.12
CA TYR A 139 -3.32 -0.36 11.93
C TYR A 139 -3.02 -1.84 12.18
N GLN A 140 -3.56 -2.70 11.33
CA GLN A 140 -3.38 -4.15 11.39
C GLN A 140 -3.19 -4.74 9.99
N LYS A 141 -2.56 -5.92 9.94
CA LYS A 141 -2.29 -6.66 8.72
C LYS A 141 -3.12 -7.92 8.72
N PHE A 142 -3.85 -8.15 7.64
CA PHE A 142 -4.80 -9.25 7.49
C PHE A 142 -4.21 -10.42 6.73
N ASN A 143 -3.37 -10.13 5.73
CA ASN A 143 -2.61 -11.13 5.01
C ASN A 143 -1.31 -10.57 4.46
N SER A 144 -0.48 -11.44 3.89
CA SER A 144 0.77 -11.06 3.23
C SER A 144 0.87 -11.63 1.82
N ASN A 145 1.84 -11.12 1.07
CA ASN A 145 2.15 -11.61 -0.27
C ASN A 145 2.84 -12.98 -0.31
N THR A 146 3.06 -13.63 0.84
CA THR A 146 3.58 -15.01 0.96
C THR A 146 2.52 -16.02 1.39
N GLY A 147 1.27 -15.59 1.60
CA GLY A 147 0.17 -16.46 2.01
C GLY A 147 -0.08 -16.50 3.53
N TRP A 148 0.68 -15.76 4.34
CA TRP A 148 0.31 -15.58 5.75
C TRP A 148 -1.04 -14.87 5.83
N ASN A 149 -1.88 -15.27 6.78
CA ASN A 149 -3.15 -14.62 7.04
C ASN A 149 -3.50 -14.70 8.53
N ASP A 150 -4.29 -13.73 8.98
CA ASP A 150 -4.92 -13.73 10.29
C ASP A 150 -6.44 -13.81 10.12
N SER A 151 -6.94 -15.02 9.85
CA SER A 151 -8.38 -15.31 9.76
C SER A 151 -9.03 -15.58 11.13
N SER A 152 -8.33 -15.29 12.24
CA SER A 152 -8.89 -15.50 13.59
C SER A 152 -10.02 -14.51 13.93
N ILE A 153 -10.13 -13.42 13.16
CA ILE A 153 -11.17 -12.40 13.26
C ILE A 153 -11.99 -12.34 11.97
N ALA A 154 -13.27 -11.98 12.07
CA ALA A 154 -14.18 -11.91 10.92
C ALA A 154 -13.66 -11.03 9.76
N TRP A 155 -12.97 -9.93 10.08
CA TRP A 155 -12.34 -9.09 9.07
C TRP A 155 -11.17 -9.77 8.35
N GLY A 156 -10.47 -10.69 9.02
CA GLY A 156 -9.45 -11.52 8.41
C GLY A 156 -10.02 -12.39 7.31
N GLU A 157 -11.12 -13.10 7.59
CA GLU A 157 -11.85 -13.91 6.60
C GLU A 157 -12.39 -13.06 5.44
N ALA A 158 -12.96 -11.89 5.74
CA ALA A 158 -13.42 -10.94 4.73
C ALA A 158 -12.28 -10.50 3.80
N MET A 159 -11.09 -10.23 4.35
CA MET A 159 -9.91 -9.85 3.57
C MET A 159 -9.35 -11.03 2.76
N GLN A 160 -9.43 -12.27 3.27
CA GLN A 160 -9.15 -13.47 2.46
C GLN A 160 -10.11 -13.57 1.27
N ALA A 161 -11.40 -13.30 1.49
CA ALA A 161 -12.39 -13.32 0.42
C ALA A 161 -12.15 -12.23 -0.63
N LEU A 162 -11.77 -11.01 -0.22
CA LEU A 162 -11.35 -9.96 -1.17
C LEU A 162 -10.15 -10.39 -2.01
N SER A 163 -9.14 -11.02 -1.40
CA SER A 163 -7.98 -11.57 -2.11
C SER A 163 -8.38 -12.69 -3.09
N HIS A 164 -9.26 -13.62 -2.71
CA HIS A 164 -9.77 -14.66 -3.61
C HIS A 164 -10.61 -14.06 -4.74
N PHE A 165 -11.54 -13.15 -4.43
CA PHE A 165 -12.36 -12.46 -5.43
C PHE A 165 -11.51 -11.78 -6.50
N SER A 166 -10.40 -11.15 -6.10
CA SER A 166 -9.50 -10.48 -7.04
C SER A 166 -8.95 -11.43 -8.12
N TYR A 167 -8.64 -12.67 -7.76
CA TYR A 167 -8.25 -13.71 -8.72
C TYR A 167 -9.40 -14.05 -9.65
N HIS A 168 -10.60 -14.22 -9.08
CA HIS A 168 -11.76 -14.60 -9.85
C HIS A 168 -12.13 -13.53 -10.89
N ILE A 169 -12.32 -12.29 -10.45
CA ILE A 169 -12.79 -11.20 -11.31
C ILE A 169 -11.78 -10.78 -12.37
N THR A 170 -10.50 -11.14 -12.18
CA THR A 170 -9.42 -10.87 -13.13
C THR A 170 -9.12 -12.06 -14.05
N GLY A 171 -9.93 -13.12 -14.03
CA GLY A 171 -9.72 -14.30 -14.87
C GLY A 171 -8.44 -15.07 -14.50
N GLY A 172 -8.06 -15.03 -13.23
CA GLY A 172 -6.88 -15.70 -12.70
C GLY A 172 -5.55 -14.97 -12.94
N ASN A 173 -5.59 -13.70 -13.33
CA ASN A 173 -4.38 -12.94 -13.65
C ASN A 173 -3.74 -12.26 -12.43
N TYR A 174 -4.54 -11.86 -11.43
CA TYR A 174 -4.05 -11.05 -10.31
C TYR A 174 -4.58 -11.54 -8.96
N VAL A 175 -3.76 -11.45 -7.92
CA VAL A 175 -4.21 -11.55 -6.52
C VAL A 175 -3.85 -10.26 -5.79
N LEU A 176 -4.87 -9.54 -5.32
CA LEU A 176 -4.73 -8.46 -4.36
C LEU A 176 -4.44 -9.05 -2.98
N CYS A 177 -3.29 -8.75 -2.40
CA CYS A 177 -2.85 -9.27 -1.12
C CYS A 177 -2.05 -8.20 -0.36
N ASP A 178 -1.38 -8.63 0.71
CA ASP A 178 -0.72 -7.72 1.65
C ASP A 178 -1.72 -6.71 2.22
N LEU A 179 -2.96 -7.16 2.42
CA LEU A 179 -4.06 -6.33 2.88
C LEU A 179 -3.80 -5.91 4.32
N GLN A 180 -3.73 -4.60 4.52
CA GLN A 180 -3.38 -3.98 5.79
C GLN A 180 -4.02 -2.60 5.88
N GLY A 181 -4.39 -2.19 7.08
CA GLY A 181 -5.16 -0.97 7.26
C GLY A 181 -5.88 -0.91 8.61
N GLY A 182 -6.96 -0.14 8.66
CA GLY A 182 -7.73 0.09 9.89
C GLY A 182 -9.22 -0.05 9.65
N ILE A 183 -9.91 -0.63 10.64
CA ILE A 183 -11.35 -0.83 10.64
C ILE A 183 -11.99 0.30 11.44
N TYR A 184 -12.95 0.99 10.85
CA TYR A 184 -13.73 2.05 11.46
C TYR A 184 -15.21 1.64 11.58
N GLN A 185 -16.00 2.50 12.22
CA GLN A 185 -17.41 2.23 12.47
C GLN A 185 -18.21 2.03 11.19
N ARG A 186 -17.90 2.78 10.12
CA ARG A 186 -18.66 2.78 8.85
C ARG A 186 -17.89 2.28 7.64
N GLU A 187 -16.59 2.07 7.78
CA GLU A 187 -15.71 1.76 6.66
C GLU A 187 -14.45 1.02 7.14
N THR A 188 -13.79 0.35 6.21
CA THR A 188 -12.43 -0.15 6.41
C THR A 188 -11.53 0.53 5.39
N VAL A 189 -10.37 1.03 5.84
CA VAL A 189 -9.42 1.71 4.97
C VAL A 189 -8.15 0.89 4.90
N LEU A 190 -7.79 0.46 3.69
CA LEU A 190 -6.59 -0.29 3.37
C LEU A 190 -5.49 0.63 2.84
N SER A 191 -4.22 0.24 3.01
CA SER A 191 -3.05 0.97 2.50
C SER A 191 -1.96 0.01 2.06
N ASP A 192 -1.02 0.50 1.25
CA ASP A 192 0.11 -0.26 0.70
C ASP A 192 -0.28 -1.65 0.14
N PRO A 193 -1.27 -1.74 -0.77
CA PRO A 193 -1.67 -3.03 -1.32
C PRO A 193 -0.57 -3.62 -2.21
N VAL A 194 -0.52 -4.95 -2.29
CA VAL A 194 0.32 -5.68 -3.26
C VAL A 194 -0.56 -6.41 -4.26
N ILE A 195 -0.16 -6.32 -5.54
CA ILE A 195 -0.72 -7.15 -6.60
C ILE A 195 0.30 -8.22 -6.95
N LEU A 196 -0.07 -9.48 -6.75
CA LEU A 196 0.62 -10.61 -7.35
C LEU A 196 0.06 -10.81 -8.76
N SER A 197 0.91 -10.83 -9.78
CA SER A 197 0.50 -11.04 -11.16
C SER A 197 1.18 -12.25 -11.77
N ARG A 198 0.62 -12.82 -12.83
CA ARG A 198 1.29 -13.93 -13.53
C ARG A 198 2.66 -13.54 -14.09
N ASN A 199 2.81 -12.28 -14.51
CA ASN A 199 3.97 -11.77 -15.26
C ASN A 199 4.94 -10.91 -14.43
N ARG A 200 4.67 -10.67 -13.15
CA ARG A 200 5.46 -9.78 -12.27
C ARG A 200 5.45 -8.30 -12.67
N ASP A 201 4.28 -7.80 -13.07
CA ASP A 201 4.09 -6.45 -13.60
C ASP A 201 3.97 -5.35 -12.53
N TYR A 202 3.97 -5.69 -11.23
CA TYR A 202 3.67 -4.75 -10.12
C TYR A 202 4.85 -4.55 -9.15
N GLY A 203 6.07 -4.77 -9.63
CA GLY A 203 7.30 -4.46 -8.90
C GLY A 203 7.77 -5.56 -7.97
N VAL A 204 8.70 -5.24 -7.08
CA VAL A 204 9.45 -6.26 -6.36
C VAL A 204 8.64 -7.05 -5.33
N THR A 205 7.49 -6.53 -4.89
CA THR A 205 6.57 -7.24 -4.00
C THR A 205 5.66 -8.20 -4.76
N ASP A 206 5.64 -8.13 -6.09
CA ASP A 206 4.97 -9.08 -6.97
C ASP A 206 5.80 -10.36 -7.09
N LEU A 207 5.46 -11.37 -6.27
CA LEU A 207 6.14 -12.67 -6.27
C LEU A 207 5.74 -13.56 -7.46
N GLY A 208 4.90 -13.06 -8.36
CA GLY A 208 4.51 -13.77 -9.56
C GLY A 208 3.48 -14.88 -9.31
N SER A 209 3.40 -15.81 -10.26
CA SER A 209 2.59 -17.03 -10.15
C SER A 209 2.94 -17.87 -8.91
N ALA A 210 4.19 -17.84 -8.44
CA ALA A 210 4.61 -18.52 -7.21
C ALA A 210 3.95 -17.90 -5.96
N GLY A 211 3.83 -16.58 -5.91
CA GLY A 211 3.07 -15.89 -4.85
C GLY A 211 1.59 -16.25 -4.88
N ILE A 212 0.99 -16.28 -6.07
CA ILE A 212 -0.42 -16.69 -6.27
C ILE A 212 -0.62 -18.12 -5.74
N GLY A 213 0.28 -19.05 -6.12
CA GLY A 213 0.27 -20.43 -5.62
C GLY A 213 0.35 -20.49 -4.09
N SER A 214 1.30 -19.76 -3.49
CA SER A 214 1.44 -19.71 -2.04
C SER A 214 0.20 -19.16 -1.35
N PHE A 215 -0.39 -18.06 -1.83
CA PHE A 215 -1.63 -17.51 -1.29
C PHE A 215 -2.74 -18.59 -1.29
N PHE A 216 -3.01 -19.20 -2.44
CA PHE A 216 -4.08 -20.20 -2.54
C PHE A 216 -3.79 -21.51 -1.82
N SER A 217 -2.53 -21.84 -1.55
CA SER A 217 -2.16 -23.00 -0.74
C SER A 217 -2.50 -22.83 0.74
N GLN A 218 -2.65 -21.57 1.19
CA GLN A 218 -3.02 -21.21 2.56
C GLN A 218 -4.48 -20.76 2.68
N HIS A 219 -5.10 -20.36 1.55
CA HIS A 219 -6.46 -19.86 1.51
C HIS A 219 -7.49 -20.97 1.69
N HIS A 220 -8.40 -20.75 2.64
CA HIS A 220 -9.60 -21.57 2.84
C HIS A 220 -10.82 -20.67 2.60
N CYS A 221 -11.74 -21.10 1.72
CA CYS A 221 -12.95 -20.32 1.45
C CYS A 221 -13.81 -20.26 2.72
N GLY A 222 -14.01 -19.06 3.26
CA GLY A 222 -14.89 -18.80 4.41
C GLY A 222 -16.26 -18.26 3.99
N ALA A 223 -17.03 -17.75 4.95
CA ALA A 223 -18.41 -17.27 4.75
C ALA A 223 -18.55 -16.12 3.74
N TYR A 224 -17.49 -15.36 3.50
CA TYR A 224 -17.48 -14.24 2.55
C TYR A 224 -17.03 -14.65 1.13
N CYS A 225 -16.58 -15.88 0.93
CA CYS A 225 -16.25 -16.41 -0.39
C CYS A 225 -17.51 -16.95 -1.07
N ARG A 226 -17.56 -16.85 -2.40
CA ARG A 226 -18.64 -17.49 -3.17
C ARG A 226 -18.17 -18.77 -3.87
N PRO A 227 -18.97 -19.86 -3.89
CA PRO A 227 -18.56 -21.14 -4.47
C PRO A 227 -18.19 -21.07 -5.95
N GLU A 228 -18.80 -20.16 -6.72
CA GLU A 228 -18.55 -19.96 -8.14
C GLU A 228 -17.22 -19.25 -8.45
N TRP A 229 -16.54 -18.71 -7.44
CA TRP A 229 -15.28 -18.01 -7.64
C TRP A 229 -14.16 -18.98 -8.00
N THR A 230 -13.59 -18.76 -9.18
CA THR A 230 -12.45 -19.52 -9.69
C THR A 230 -11.24 -19.42 -8.75
N LYS A 231 -10.50 -20.52 -8.65
CA LYS A 231 -9.24 -20.63 -7.92
C LYS A 231 -8.35 -21.70 -8.59
N PRO A 232 -7.03 -21.69 -8.37
CA PRO A 232 -6.15 -22.73 -8.89
C PRO A 232 -6.58 -24.13 -8.40
N ALA A 233 -6.57 -25.12 -9.28
CA ALA A 233 -6.99 -26.49 -8.93
C ALA A 233 -6.04 -27.19 -7.96
N LYS A 234 -4.73 -26.93 -8.07
CA LYS A 234 -3.68 -27.51 -7.22
C LYS A 234 -2.65 -26.42 -6.87
N PRO A 235 -2.95 -25.55 -5.89
CA PRO A 235 -2.01 -24.53 -5.47
C PRO A 235 -0.80 -25.16 -4.77
N ILE A 236 0.40 -24.65 -5.06
CA ILE A 236 1.67 -25.13 -4.48
C ILE A 236 2.24 -24.02 -3.60
N LEU A 237 2.67 -24.39 -2.39
CA LEU A 237 3.37 -23.49 -1.48
C LEU A 237 4.82 -23.32 -1.94
N HIS A 238 5.18 -22.09 -2.35
CA HIS A 238 6.56 -21.75 -2.77
C HIS A 238 7.31 -20.89 -1.73
N TYR A 239 6.57 -20.24 -0.84
CA TYR A 239 7.09 -19.30 0.14
C TYR A 239 6.58 -19.69 1.51
N ASN A 240 7.44 -19.67 2.52
CA ASN A 240 6.98 -19.84 3.89
C ASN A 240 6.07 -18.65 4.27
N PRO A 241 4.86 -18.90 4.81
CA PRO A 241 3.95 -17.84 5.19
C PRO A 241 4.57 -16.97 6.29
N VAL A 242 4.87 -15.72 5.97
CA VAL A 242 5.36 -14.74 6.95
C VAL A 242 4.47 -13.51 6.99
N ARG A 243 4.31 -12.91 8.17
CA ARG A 243 3.50 -11.70 8.35
C ARG A 243 4.02 -10.52 7.52
N GLY A 244 5.33 -10.40 7.38
CA GLY A 244 5.98 -9.34 6.63
C GLY A 244 5.80 -9.43 5.12
N THR A 245 6.03 -8.31 4.44
CA THR A 245 6.04 -8.25 2.98
C THR A 245 7.37 -8.77 2.45
N THR A 246 7.34 -9.77 1.57
CA THR A 246 8.53 -10.32 0.91
C THR A 246 8.77 -9.64 -0.44
N MET A 247 10.02 -9.53 -0.88
CA MET A 247 10.37 -9.03 -2.20
C MET A 247 11.16 -10.07 -2.98
N VAL A 248 11.04 -10.03 -4.31
CA VAL A 248 11.95 -10.73 -5.22
C VAL A 248 13.36 -10.19 -4.99
N ARG A 249 14.32 -11.06 -4.63
CA ARG A 249 15.70 -10.66 -4.30
C ARG A 249 16.41 -10.12 -5.55
N HIS A 250 16.54 -8.81 -5.64
CA HIS A 250 17.72 -8.16 -6.22
C HIS A 250 18.48 -7.56 -5.04
N THR A 251 19.47 -8.30 -4.53
CA THR A 251 20.20 -8.00 -3.29
C THR A 251 20.84 -6.62 -3.29
N VAL A 252 20.44 -5.75 -2.35
CA VAL A 252 21.34 -4.81 -1.67
C VAL A 252 21.04 -4.87 -0.17
N PRO A 253 22.03 -5.17 0.70
CA PRO A 253 21.85 -5.13 2.15
C PRO A 253 21.50 -3.71 2.60
N THR A 254 20.32 -3.51 3.18
CA THR A 254 20.00 -2.26 3.88
C THR A 254 20.64 -2.29 5.27
N ARG A 255 21.44 -1.27 5.61
CA ARG A 255 21.94 -1.10 6.99
C ARG A 255 20.76 -0.89 7.95
N PRO A 256 20.65 -1.66 9.04
CA PRO A 256 19.68 -1.39 10.08
C PRO A 256 20.16 -0.23 10.96
N SER A 257 19.78 1.00 10.64
CA SER A 257 19.76 2.09 11.62
C SER A 257 18.36 2.13 12.21
N ARG A 258 18.15 1.60 13.42
CA ARG A 258 16.84 1.66 14.10
C ARG A 258 16.80 2.88 15.02
N PRO A 259 15.95 3.88 14.76
CA PRO A 259 15.70 4.96 15.72
C PRO A 259 15.02 4.41 16.98
N ARG A 260 15.39 4.93 18.16
CA ARG A 260 15.09 4.35 19.49
C ARG A 260 13.61 4.07 19.79
N VAL A 261 12.66 4.70 19.08
CA VAL A 261 11.21 4.66 19.40
C VAL A 261 10.36 3.99 18.31
N THR A 262 10.96 3.32 17.33
CA THR A 262 10.23 2.80 16.16
C THR A 262 9.53 1.46 16.44
N ARG A 263 8.21 1.39 16.21
CA ARG A 263 7.43 0.13 16.18
C ARG A 263 7.60 -0.57 14.83
N PHE A 264 7.86 -1.88 14.84
CA PHE A 264 7.93 -2.70 13.62
C PHE A 264 6.56 -3.33 13.36
N PHE A 265 6.01 -3.10 12.17
CA PHE A 265 4.70 -3.65 11.77
C PHE A 265 4.80 -4.77 10.73
N GLY A 266 6.01 -5.19 10.37
CA GLY A 266 6.22 -6.30 9.43
C GLY A 266 5.96 -7.68 10.02
#